data_AF-A0AAW4ZXE4-F1
#
_entry.id   AF-A0AAW4ZXE4-F1
#
_cell.length_a   1.000
_cell.length_b   1.000
_cell.length_c   1.000
_cell.angle_alpha   90.00
_cell.angle_beta   90.00
_cell.angle_gamma   90.00
#
_symmetry.space_group_name_H-M   'P 1'
#
loop_
_entity.id
_entity.type
_entity.pdbx_description
1 polymer ?
#
loop_
_entity_poly.entity_id
_entity_poly.type
_entity_poly.pdbx_seq_one_letter_code
_entity_poly.pdbx_strand_id
1 'polypeptide(L)'
;MLDKVLLKYIDAYLLVFGEINTHVIMRKFSIGRIKSSRIFTVYREGRPTNMRYDSSRKCYVKGVVFESIHLKDESATRFLAAIDTVFTD
;
A
#
# COMPACT_ATOMS: atom_id res chain seq x y z
N MET A 1 5.08 13.27 7.02
CA MET A 1 4.05 13.57 6.01
C MET A 1 3.95 12.45 4.98
N LEU A 2 5.05 12.07 4.31
CA LEU A 2 5.08 10.99 3.31
C LEU A 2 4.65 9.61 3.85
N ASP A 3 5.05 9.23 5.07
CA ASP A 3 4.71 7.89 5.61
C ASP A 3 3.18 7.67 5.72
N LYS A 4 2.40 8.70 6.05
CA LYS A 4 0.91 8.62 6.05
C LYS A 4 0.36 8.39 4.64
N VAL A 5 0.94 9.05 3.63
CA VAL A 5 0.56 8.88 2.22
C VAL A 5 0.87 7.46 1.75
N LEU A 6 2.03 6.91 2.11
CA LEU A 6 2.40 5.54 1.77
C LEU A 6 1.44 4.51 2.40
N LEU A 7 1.02 4.70 3.65
CA LEU A 7 0.03 3.83 4.30
C LEU A 7 -1.34 3.90 3.60
N LYS A 8 -1.82 5.10 3.27
CA LYS A 8 -3.04 5.28 2.46
C LYS A 8 -2.92 4.63 1.09
N TYR A 9 -1.75 4.72 0.48
CA TYR A 9 -1.49 4.10 -0.82
C TYR A 9 -1.57 2.57 -0.73
N ILE A 10 -1.05 1.95 0.32
CA ILE A 10 -1.18 0.49 0.52
C ILE A 10 -2.66 0.10 0.62
N ASP A 11 -3.47 0.83 1.40
CA ASP A 11 -4.93 0.59 1.47
C ASP A 11 -5.59 0.69 0.09
N ALA A 12 -5.37 1.82 -0.60
CA ALA A 12 -5.98 2.07 -1.90
C ALA A 12 -5.59 1.01 -2.94
N TYR A 13 -4.31 0.64 -2.98
CA TYR A 13 -3.80 -0.34 -3.94
C TYR A 13 -4.34 -1.75 -3.66
N LEU A 14 -4.43 -2.16 -2.39
CA LEU A 14 -5.04 -3.44 -2.02
C LEU A 14 -6.55 -3.46 -2.32
N LEU A 15 -7.25 -2.35 -2.12
CA LEU A 15 -8.68 -2.24 -2.45
C LEU A 15 -8.93 -2.41 -3.95
N VAL A 16 -8.09 -1.82 -4.80
CA VAL A 16 -8.28 -1.80 -6.26
C VAL A 16 -7.70 -3.04 -6.94
N PHE A 17 -6.48 -3.44 -6.57
CA PHE A 17 -5.75 -4.50 -7.28
C PHE A 17 -5.71 -5.83 -6.52
N GLY A 18 -6.06 -5.84 -5.23
CA GLY A 18 -6.07 -7.06 -4.41
C GLY A 18 -4.69 -7.57 -4.00
N GLU A 19 -3.60 -7.00 -4.52
CA GLU A 19 -2.23 -7.34 -4.16
C GLU A 19 -1.27 -6.16 -4.31
N ILE A 20 -0.16 -6.18 -3.57
CA ILE A 20 0.89 -5.17 -3.66
C ILE A 20 2.24 -5.76 -3.26
N ASN A 21 3.33 -5.27 -3.85
CA ASN A 21 4.69 -5.57 -3.39
C ASN A 21 5.46 -4.28 -3.10
N THR A 22 6.61 -4.41 -2.44
CA THR A 22 7.46 -3.27 -2.07
C THR A 22 7.99 -2.51 -3.28
N HIS A 23 8.17 -3.16 -4.44
CA HIS A 23 8.62 -2.51 -5.67
C HIS A 23 7.60 -1.51 -6.23
N VAL A 24 6.31 -1.74 -6.03
CA VAL A 24 5.25 -0.79 -6.43
C VAL A 24 5.49 0.57 -5.79
N ILE A 25 5.64 0.62 -4.46
CA ILE A 25 5.83 1.90 -3.77
C ILE A 25 7.26 2.44 -3.93
N MET A 26 8.25 1.58 -4.14
CA MET A 26 9.63 2.04 -4.41
C MET A 26 9.69 2.84 -5.70
N ARG A 27 9.07 2.34 -6.77
CA ARG A 27 9.01 3.04 -8.06
C ARG A 27 8.17 4.31 -7.93
N LYS A 28 6.90 4.15 -7.56
CA LYS A 28 5.93 5.26 -7.52
C LYS A 28 6.39 6.45 -6.67
N PHE A 29 7.10 6.21 -5.56
CA PHE A 29 7.51 7.29 -4.66
C PHE A 29 9.02 7.56 -4.69
N SER A 30 9.78 6.92 -5.59
CA SER A 30 11.24 7.01 -5.66
C SER A 30 11.92 6.82 -4.29
N ILE A 31 11.47 5.83 -3.52
CA ILE A 31 12.00 5.54 -2.17
C ILE A 31 12.86 4.27 -2.12
N GLY A 32 13.87 4.29 -1.27
CA GLY A 32 14.78 3.16 -1.06
C GLY A 32 14.13 1.94 -0.38
N ARG A 33 14.75 0.78 -0.57
CA ARG A 33 14.31 -0.53 -0.05
C ARG A 33 14.06 -0.52 1.46
N ILE A 34 14.95 0.08 2.25
CA ILE A 34 14.83 0.12 3.72
C ILE A 34 13.52 0.80 4.13
N LYS A 35 13.22 1.96 3.53
CA LYS A 35 11.99 2.71 3.82
C LYS A 35 10.74 1.94 3.37
N SER A 36 10.78 1.36 2.17
CA SER A 36 9.68 0.53 1.65
C SER A 36 9.42 -0.70 2.54
N SER A 37 10.46 -1.40 2.97
CA SER A 37 10.31 -2.54 3.89
C SER A 37 9.72 -2.10 5.22
N ARG A 38 10.20 -0.98 5.79
CA ARG A 38 9.70 -0.45 7.07
C ARG A 38 8.21 -0.13 6.99
N ILE A 39 7.74 0.52 5.92
CA ILE A 39 6.33 0.92 5.82
C ILE A 39 5.39 -0.28 5.69
N PHE A 40 5.82 -1.34 5.00
CA PHE A 40 5.07 -2.60 4.94
C PHE A 40 5.01 -3.30 6.31
N THR A 41 6.10 -3.27 7.08
CA THR A 41 6.07 -3.78 8.46
C THR A 41 5.08 -3.00 9.32
N VAL A 42 5.17 -1.68 9.32
CA VAL A 42 4.25 -0.81 10.09
C VAL A 42 2.79 -1.05 9.71
N TYR A 43 2.49 -1.16 8.40
CA TYR A 43 1.13 -1.44 7.92
C TYR A 43 0.60 -2.77 8.47
N ARG A 44 1.40 -3.85 8.40
CA ARG A 44 0.99 -5.17 8.89
C ARG A 44 0.84 -5.21 10.41
N GLU A 45 1.75 -4.59 11.15
CA GLU A 45 1.66 -4.55 12.62
C GLU A 45 0.41 -3.80 13.09
N GLY A 46 0.00 -2.76 12.36
CA GLY A 46 -1.24 -2.02 12.64
C GLY A 46 -2.50 -2.85 12.40
N ARG A 47 -2.53 -3.71 11.38
CA ARG A 47 -3.65 -4.63 11.13
C ARG A 47 -3.19 -5.90 10.39
N PRO A 48 -2.78 -6.95 11.12
CA PRO A 48 -2.19 -8.14 10.52
C PRO A 48 -3.13 -8.89 9.56
N THR A 49 -4.44 -8.71 9.69
CA THR A 49 -5.45 -9.36 8.86
C THR A 49 -5.68 -8.68 7.51
N ASN A 50 -5.15 -7.47 7.27
CA ASN A 50 -5.37 -6.75 6.01
C ASN A 50 -4.59 -7.33 4.83
N MET A 51 -3.46 -7.99 5.08
CA MET A 51 -2.71 -8.64 4.01
C MET A 51 -1.82 -9.76 4.52
N ARG A 52 -1.59 -10.76 3.67
CA ARG A 52 -0.65 -11.85 3.91
C ARG A 52 0.39 -11.90 2.81
N TYR A 53 1.62 -12.25 3.16
CA TYR A 53 2.65 -12.48 2.14
C TYR A 53 2.40 -13.81 1.45
N ASP A 54 2.37 -13.80 0.12
CA ASP A 54 2.32 -14.98 -0.73
C ASP A 54 3.70 -15.19 -1.35
N SER A 55 4.40 -16.25 -0.91
CA SER A 55 5.75 -16.56 -1.36
C SER A 55 5.82 -16.99 -2.82
N SER A 56 4.75 -17.60 -3.36
CA SER A 56 4.69 -18.04 -4.75
C SER A 56 4.61 -16.84 -5.71
N ARG A 57 3.86 -15.80 -5.32
CA ARG A 57 3.66 -14.57 -6.09
C ARG A 57 4.66 -13.47 -5.76
N LYS A 58 5.41 -13.62 -4.66
CA LYS A 58 6.36 -12.62 -4.13
C LYS A 58 5.70 -11.26 -3.87
N CYS A 59 4.47 -11.28 -3.37
CA CYS A 59 3.68 -10.08 -3.08
C CYS A 59 2.87 -10.27 -1.79
N TYR A 60 2.27 -9.19 -1.32
CA TYR A 60 1.23 -9.22 -0.31
C TYR A 60 -0.13 -9.26 -0.99
N VAL A 61 -0.98 -10.17 -0.57
CA VAL A 61 -2.36 -10.33 -1.06
C VAL A 61 -3.32 -9.82 0.00
N LYS A 62 -4.34 -9.09 -0.44
CA LYS A 62 -5.42 -8.55 0.40
C LYS A 62 -6.09 -9.67 1.21
N GLY A 63 -6.26 -9.41 2.50
CA GLY A 63 -6.96 -10.30 3.41
C GLY A 63 -8.47 -10.29 3.20
N VAL A 64 -9.14 -11.35 3.63
CA VAL A 64 -10.59 -11.53 3.44
C VAL A 64 -11.40 -10.51 4.26
N VAL A 65 -10.97 -10.21 5.48
CA VAL A 65 -11.60 -9.26 6.41
C VAL A 65 -10.91 -7.88 6.36
N PHE A 66 -10.54 -7.45 5.17
CA PHE A 66 -9.80 -6.20 4.93
C PHE A 66 -10.57 -4.97 5.46
N GLU A 67 -9.86 -4.08 6.15
CA GLU A 67 -10.38 -2.80 6.63
C GLU A 67 -9.45 -1.65 6.22
N SER A 68 -9.99 -0.64 5.54
CA SER A 68 -9.24 0.53 5.03
C SER A 68 -8.93 1.54 6.15
N ILE A 69 -8.03 1.22 7.07
CA ILE A 69 -7.82 2.01 8.31
C ILE A 69 -7.16 3.37 8.04
N HIS A 70 -6.27 3.46 7.06
CA HIS A 70 -5.51 4.66 6.75
C HIS A 70 -6.20 5.54 5.71
N LEU A 71 -6.73 4.93 4.64
CA LEU A 71 -7.48 5.63 3.59
C LEU A 71 -8.91 5.97 4.05
N LYS A 72 -9.50 5.16 4.95
CA LYS A 72 -10.84 5.38 5.51
C LYS A 72 -11.90 5.46 4.41
N ASP A 73 -12.73 6.50 4.44
CA ASP A 73 -13.85 6.72 3.54
C ASP A 73 -13.44 7.39 2.21
N GLU A 74 -12.15 7.67 2.01
CA GLU A 74 -11.66 8.21 0.74
C GLU A 74 -11.77 7.16 -0.37
N SER A 75 -12.19 7.61 -1.56
CA SER A 75 -12.26 6.74 -2.73
C SER A 75 -10.86 6.31 -3.17
N ALA A 76 -10.58 4.99 -3.11
CA ALA A 76 -9.30 4.41 -3.50
C ALA A 76 -8.88 4.78 -4.93
N THR A 77 -9.81 4.70 -5.89
CA THR A 77 -9.52 5.04 -7.29
C THR A 77 -9.19 6.53 -7.47
N ARG A 78 -9.93 7.43 -6.81
CA ARG A 78 -9.62 8.87 -6.85
C ARG A 78 -8.29 9.20 -6.16
N PHE A 79 -8.01 8.56 -5.03
CA PHE A 79 -6.75 8.73 -4.33
C PHE A 79 -5.56 8.29 -5.21
N LEU A 80 -5.64 7.11 -5.84
CA LEU A 80 -4.58 6.63 -6.74
C LEU A 80 -4.39 7.57 -7.93
N ALA A 81 -5.47 8.05 -8.57
CA ALA A 81 -5.36 9.01 -9.66
C ALA A 81 -4.70 10.34 -9.23
N ALA A 82 -4.99 10.81 -8.02
CA ALA A 82 -4.32 11.99 -7.45
C ALA A 82 -2.82 11.72 -7.22
N ILE A 83 -2.46 10.54 -6.71
CA ILE A 83 -1.06 10.14 -6.56
C ILE A 83 -0.35 10.07 -7.90
N ASP A 84 -0.98 9.55 -8.95
CA ASP A 84 -0.42 9.53 -10.30
C ASP A 84 -0.17 10.93 -10.88
N THR A 85 -0.96 11.92 -10.45
CA THR A 85 -0.81 13.32 -10.87
C THR A 85 0.34 14.02 -10.12
N VAL A 86 0.55 13.70 -8.84
CA VAL A 86 1.56 14.34 -7.98
C VAL A 86 2.92 13.66 -8.08
N PHE A 87 2.92 12.34 -8.17
CA PHE A 87 4.10 11.49 -8.29
C PHE A 87 4.11 10.91 -9.70
N THR A 88 4.51 11.76 -10.64
CA THR A 88 4.87 11.37 -12.00
C THR A 88 6.22 10.65 -11.94
N ASP A 89 6.24 9.40 -12.40
CA ASP A 89 7.50 8.68 -12.69
C ASP A 89 8.26 9.39 -13.83
#